data_AF-A0A5S3YQB4-F1
#
_entry.id   AF-A0A5S3YQB4-F1
#
_cell.length_a   1.000
_cell.length_b   1.000
_cell.length_c   1.000
_cell.angle_alpha   90.00
_cell.angle_beta   90.00
_cell.angle_gamma   90.00
#
_symmetry.space_group_name_H-M   'P 1'
#
loop_
_entity.id
_entity.type
_entity.pdbx_description
1 polymer ?
#
loop_
_entity_poly.entity_id
_entity_poly.type
_entity_poly.pdbx_seq_one_letter_code
_entity_poly.pdbx_strand_id
1 'polypeptide(L)'
;MIRAILAFALVAAALAAGHLLIDEKGYVLIAFNNTTIEGTIVAFVIMFVLGFIALWLVLKLLKTLLRMYGKTTGFWRGKKALKAQQVWLQGLWASINDDAAAVQSTFNKGQAPEEWQDAQQALLAKAALQQGDKAQALGHLQNISDAAQSKVPKLWLDANQNEQALALLDAPMTEKKPTQAAVSSYLAGLLQAEKHTELATAINQHYKRLDWSLAQWQAFMARWFTANAEQAVGQFEQLPKALKVQSEALYMQSQASAGQWQNLLPTLQKWLKKGQYQAFADVVVHAKNPDVKLRTSLQDALKKHPEQPQLLFAMGCLANAAGEYELAAKVFDNCQLTELDKAHLKPVLNSYEQTQQFQKAYLLLAAK
;
A
#
# COMPACT_ATOMS: atom_id res chain seq x y z
N MET A 1 -43.91 -38.81 -12.38
CA MET A 1 -44.46 -40.17 -12.53
C MET A 1 -45.94 -40.15 -12.93
N ILE A 2 -46.80 -39.36 -12.28
CA ILE A 2 -48.23 -39.21 -12.62
C ILE A 2 -48.51 -38.91 -14.11
N ARG A 3 -47.74 -38.02 -14.75
CA ARG A 3 -47.93 -37.67 -16.18
C ARG A 3 -47.68 -38.84 -17.14
N ALA A 4 -46.79 -39.76 -16.80
CA ALA A 4 -46.51 -40.94 -17.62
C ALA A 4 -47.61 -41.99 -17.45
N ILE A 5 -48.12 -42.16 -16.23
CA ILE A 5 -49.24 -43.06 -15.91
C ILE A 5 -50.52 -42.60 -16.63
N LEU A 6 -50.83 -41.30 -16.59
CA LEU A 6 -51.99 -40.73 -17.31
C LEU A 6 -51.88 -40.89 -18.83
N ALA A 7 -50.69 -40.66 -19.40
CA ALA A 7 -50.48 -40.85 -20.84
C ALA A 7 -50.64 -42.33 -21.23
N PHE A 8 -50.12 -43.26 -20.41
CA PHE A 8 -50.27 -44.68 -20.64
C PHE A 8 -51.73 -45.14 -20.52
N ALA A 9 -52.46 -44.64 -19.50
CA ALA A 9 -53.89 -44.91 -19.34
C ALA A 9 -54.72 -44.38 -20.51
N LEU A 10 -54.38 -43.21 -21.05
CA LEU A 10 -55.07 -42.62 -22.20
C LEU A 10 -54.81 -43.42 -23.49
N VAL A 11 -53.56 -43.86 -23.72
CA VAL A 11 -53.22 -44.73 -24.85
C VAL A 11 -53.90 -46.10 -24.73
N ALA A 12 -53.93 -46.68 -23.53
CA ALA A 12 -54.63 -47.95 -23.27
C ALA A 12 -56.15 -47.82 -23.49
N ALA A 13 -56.76 -46.72 -23.06
CA ALA A 13 -58.17 -46.43 -23.31
C ALA A 13 -58.46 -46.23 -24.81
N ALA A 14 -57.57 -45.55 -25.54
CA ALA A 14 -57.69 -45.37 -26.99
C ALA A 14 -57.55 -46.69 -27.76
N LEU A 15 -56.64 -47.58 -27.35
CA LEU A 15 -56.48 -48.91 -27.93
C LEU A 15 -57.69 -49.81 -27.63
N ALA A 16 -58.23 -49.76 -26.41
CA ALA A 16 -59.44 -50.50 -26.03
C ALA A 16 -60.68 -50.02 -26.80
N ALA A 17 -60.84 -48.70 -26.95
CA ALA A 17 -61.92 -48.11 -27.76
C ALA A 17 -61.75 -48.38 -29.26
N GLY A 18 -60.51 -48.60 -29.72
CA GLY A 18 -60.21 -48.97 -31.11
C GLY A 18 -60.89 -50.27 -31.54
N HIS A 19 -61.09 -51.23 -30.64
CA HIS A 19 -61.75 -52.50 -30.95
C HIS A 19 -63.26 -52.35 -31.19
N LEU A 20 -63.91 -51.34 -30.58
CA LEU A 20 -65.34 -51.08 -30.72
C LEU A 20 -65.71 -50.37 -32.04
N LEU A 21 -64.72 -49.84 -32.76
CA LEU A 21 -64.90 -49.06 -33.99
C LEU A 21 -64.65 -49.88 -35.28
N ILE A 22 -64.32 -51.17 -35.16
CA ILE A 22 -63.92 -52.02 -36.29
C ILE A 22 -65.13 -52.42 -37.17
N ASP A 23 -66.36 -52.34 -36.66
CA ASP A 23 -67.55 -52.86 -37.34
C ASP A 23 -68.25 -51.84 -38.27
N GLU A 24 -67.82 -50.58 -38.31
CA GLU A 24 -68.28 -49.59 -39.30
C GLU A 24 -67.15 -49.16 -40.25
N LYS A 25 -67.32 -49.43 -41.55
CA LYS A 25 -66.35 -49.14 -42.60
C LYS A 25 -66.28 -47.65 -42.92
N GLY A 26 -65.67 -46.87 -42.03
CA GLY A 26 -65.29 -45.49 -42.34
C GLY A 26 -64.24 -45.46 -43.45
N TYR A 27 -64.61 -45.03 -44.65
CA TYR A 27 -63.71 -44.89 -45.81
C TYR A 27 -63.24 -43.44 -45.94
N VAL A 28 -61.93 -43.26 -46.13
CA VAL A 28 -61.30 -41.95 -46.37
C VAL A 28 -60.54 -42.04 -47.69
N LEU A 29 -60.93 -41.17 -48.61
CA LEU A 29 -60.23 -40.97 -49.87
C LEU A 29 -59.64 -39.56 -49.86
N ILE A 30 -58.31 -39.49 -49.89
CA ILE A 30 -57.58 -38.24 -50.05
C ILE A 30 -57.00 -38.23 -51.45
N ALA A 31 -57.58 -37.43 -52.34
CA ALA A 31 -57.06 -37.20 -53.67
C ALA A 31 -56.15 -35.97 -53.65
N PHE A 32 -54.88 -36.15 -53.97
CA PHE A 32 -53.91 -35.06 -54.11
C PHE A 32 -53.33 -35.09 -55.51
N ASN A 33 -53.75 -34.16 -56.36
CA ASN A 33 -53.39 -34.07 -57.78
C ASN A 33 -53.63 -35.40 -58.54
N ASN A 34 -52.60 -36.19 -58.84
CA ASN A 34 -52.71 -37.47 -59.56
C ASN A 34 -52.56 -38.71 -58.64
N THR A 35 -52.43 -38.52 -57.32
CA THR A 35 -52.31 -39.61 -56.35
C THR A 35 -53.54 -39.67 -55.47
N THR A 36 -54.23 -40.80 -55.51
CA THR A 36 -55.35 -41.12 -54.62
C THR A 36 -54.85 -42.04 -53.54
N ILE A 37 -54.93 -41.59 -52.28
CA ILE A 37 -54.64 -42.43 -51.12
C ILE A 37 -55.97 -42.89 -50.55
N GLU A 38 -56.22 -44.18 -50.65
CA GLU A 38 -57.41 -44.84 -50.12
C GLU A 38 -57.06 -45.53 -48.80
N GLY A 39 -57.81 -45.24 -47.75
CA GLY A 39 -57.59 -45.84 -46.44
C GLY A 39 -58.84 -45.84 -45.58
N THR A 40 -58.80 -46.58 -44.48
CA THR A 40 -59.86 -46.53 -43.47
C THR A 40 -59.62 -45.36 -42.50
N ILE A 41 -60.70 -44.81 -41.94
CA ILE A 41 -60.62 -43.77 -40.88
C ILE A 41 -59.69 -44.24 -39.76
N VAL A 42 -59.79 -45.53 -39.38
CA VAL A 42 -58.96 -46.14 -38.35
C VAL A 42 -57.47 -46.09 -38.71
N ALA A 43 -57.09 -46.39 -39.96
CA ALA A 43 -55.70 -46.33 -40.40
C ALA A 43 -55.13 -44.89 -40.33
N PHE A 44 -55.93 -43.89 -40.72
CA PHE A 44 -55.53 -42.49 -40.62
C PHE A 44 -55.37 -42.02 -39.17
N VAL A 45 -56.28 -42.43 -38.26
CA VAL A 45 -56.18 -42.10 -36.83
C VAL A 45 -54.92 -42.73 -36.23
N ILE A 46 -54.64 -43.99 -36.54
CA ILE A 46 -53.41 -44.67 -36.08
C ILE A 46 -52.16 -43.96 -36.62
N MET A 47 -52.13 -43.62 -37.91
CA MET A 47 -51.02 -42.88 -38.52
C MET A 47 -50.81 -41.52 -37.85
N PHE A 48 -51.89 -40.79 -37.56
CA PHE A 48 -51.83 -39.49 -36.89
C PHE A 48 -51.29 -39.60 -35.46
N VAL A 49 -51.75 -40.59 -34.69
CA VAL A 49 -51.27 -40.86 -33.33
C VAL A 49 -49.78 -41.24 -33.35
N LEU A 50 -49.37 -42.12 -34.26
CA LEU A 50 -47.96 -42.49 -34.43
C LEU A 50 -47.10 -41.29 -34.83
N GLY A 51 -47.57 -40.45 -35.76
CA GLY A 51 -46.90 -39.21 -36.16
C GLY A 51 -46.74 -38.24 -35.00
N PHE A 52 -47.77 -38.09 -34.16
CA PHE A 52 -47.72 -37.24 -32.98
C PHE A 52 -46.72 -37.75 -31.92
N ILE A 53 -46.67 -39.06 -31.69
CA ILE A 53 -45.69 -39.69 -30.79
C ILE A 53 -44.27 -39.48 -31.32
N ALA A 54 -44.03 -39.68 -32.62
CA ALA A 54 -42.74 -39.47 -33.25
C ALA A 54 -42.29 -38.01 -33.12
N LEU A 55 -43.18 -37.05 -33.42
CA LEU A 55 -42.90 -35.63 -33.27
C LEU A 55 -42.56 -35.26 -31.81
N TRP A 56 -43.32 -35.79 -30.86
CA TRP A 56 -43.06 -35.57 -29.43
C TRP A 56 -41.68 -36.10 -29.00
N LEU A 57 -41.29 -37.28 -29.48
CA LEU A 57 -39.96 -37.85 -29.24
C LEU A 57 -38.85 -36.97 -29.83
N VAL A 58 -39.02 -36.50 -31.08
CA VAL A 58 -38.05 -35.60 -31.74
C VAL A 58 -37.89 -34.30 -30.96
N LEU A 59 -39.00 -33.66 -30.58
CA LEU A 59 -38.97 -32.42 -29.79
C LEU A 59 -38.33 -32.61 -28.41
N LYS A 60 -38.59 -33.76 -27.75
CA LYS A 60 -37.97 -34.10 -26.47
C LYS A 60 -36.47 -34.34 -26.62
N LEU A 61 -36.05 -35.02 -27.69
CA LEU A 61 -34.64 -35.25 -28.01
C LEU A 61 -33.92 -33.92 -28.25
N LEU A 62 -34.50 -33.05 -29.08
CA LEU A 62 -33.96 -31.73 -29.40
C LEU A 62 -33.82 -30.85 -28.14
N LYS A 63 -34.84 -30.82 -27.28
CA LYS A 63 -34.80 -30.10 -25.99
C LYS A 63 -33.73 -30.66 -25.05
N THR A 64 -33.50 -31.97 -25.07
CA THR A 64 -32.49 -32.61 -24.24
C THR A 64 -31.08 -32.27 -24.73
N LEU A 65 -30.85 -32.30 -26.04
CA LEU A 65 -29.60 -31.92 -26.67
C LEU A 65 -29.27 -30.44 -26.44
N LEU A 66 -30.23 -29.54 -26.64
CA LEU A 66 -30.06 -28.10 -26.36
C LEU A 66 -29.77 -27.83 -24.88
N ARG A 67 -30.40 -28.56 -23.96
CA ARG A 67 -30.16 -28.44 -22.52
C ARG A 67 -28.80 -29.01 -22.09
N MET A 68 -28.28 -30.03 -22.78
CA MET A 68 -26.91 -30.51 -22.59
C MET A 68 -25.89 -29.48 -23.11
N TYR A 69 -26.15 -28.89 -24.28
CA TYR A 69 -25.30 -27.86 -24.89
C TYR A 69 -25.20 -26.59 -24.04
N GLY A 70 -26.33 -26.11 -23.49
CA GLY A 70 -26.36 -24.98 -22.56
C GLY A 70 -25.62 -25.23 -21.24
N LYS A 71 -25.52 -26.50 -20.80
CA LYS A 71 -24.71 -26.89 -19.63
C LYS A 71 -23.22 -26.98 -19.93
N THR A 72 -22.83 -27.23 -21.19
CA THR A 72 -21.42 -27.37 -21.58
C THR A 72 -20.72 -26.02 -21.73
N THR A 73 -21.42 -24.97 -22.17
CA THR A 73 -20.86 -23.60 -22.25
C THR A 73 -20.70 -22.94 -20.88
N GLY A 74 -21.59 -23.22 -19.93
CA GLY A 74 -21.48 -22.77 -18.53
C GLY A 74 -20.29 -23.39 -17.79
N PHE A 75 -19.91 -24.63 -18.11
CA PHE A 75 -18.76 -25.31 -17.50
C PHE A 75 -17.42 -24.62 -17.81
N TRP A 76 -17.25 -24.09 -19.02
CA TRP A 76 -16.04 -23.36 -19.41
C TRP A 76 -15.98 -21.94 -18.83
N ARG A 77 -17.13 -21.26 -18.72
CA ARG A 77 -17.21 -19.95 -18.04
C ARG A 77 -16.92 -20.09 -16.54
N GLY A 78 -17.46 -21.12 -15.88
CA GLY A 78 -17.17 -21.42 -14.48
C GLY A 78 -15.70 -21.73 -14.22
N LYS A 79 -15.03 -22.52 -15.08
CA LYS A 79 -13.60 -22.80 -14.95
C LYS A 79 -12.72 -21.57 -15.10
N LYS A 80 -13.03 -20.65 -16.04
CA LYS A 80 -12.29 -19.40 -16.19
C LYS A 80 -12.44 -18.50 -14.97
N ALA A 81 -13.67 -18.34 -14.46
CA ALA A 81 -13.93 -17.56 -13.24
C ALA A 81 -13.19 -18.14 -12.01
N LEU A 82 -13.24 -19.47 -11.83
CA LEU A 82 -12.51 -20.14 -10.76
C LEU A 82 -10.99 -19.95 -10.89
N LYS A 83 -10.43 -20.04 -12.11
CA LYS A 83 -9.00 -19.80 -12.34
C LYS A 83 -8.63 -18.34 -12.03
N ALA A 84 -9.43 -17.37 -12.46
CA ALA A 84 -9.21 -15.95 -12.15
C ALA A 84 -9.24 -15.70 -10.64
N GLN A 85 -10.18 -16.33 -9.92
CA GLN A 85 -10.25 -16.26 -8.47
C GLN A 85 -9.03 -16.90 -7.79
N GLN A 86 -8.54 -18.04 -8.29
CA GLN A 86 -7.32 -18.67 -7.78
C GLN A 86 -6.08 -17.80 -8.00
N VAL A 87 -5.94 -17.20 -9.18
CA VAL A 87 -4.84 -16.26 -9.49
C VAL A 87 -4.91 -15.04 -8.57
N TRP A 88 -6.09 -14.46 -8.37
CA TRP A 88 -6.31 -13.36 -7.43
C TRP A 88 -5.88 -13.72 -6.01
N LEU A 89 -6.36 -14.85 -5.47
CA LEU A 89 -6.02 -15.27 -4.12
C LEU A 89 -4.53 -15.55 -3.96
N GLN A 90 -3.92 -16.23 -4.93
CA GLN A 90 -2.48 -16.52 -4.90
C GLN A 90 -1.65 -15.23 -4.94
N GLY A 91 -2.00 -14.27 -5.81
CA GLY A 91 -1.32 -12.99 -5.89
C GLY A 91 -1.53 -12.14 -4.64
N LEU A 92 -2.72 -12.17 -4.05
CA LEU A 92 -3.02 -11.50 -2.79
C LEU A 92 -2.18 -12.07 -1.64
N TRP A 93 -2.09 -13.40 -1.50
CA TRP A 93 -1.25 -14.03 -0.49
C TRP A 93 0.22 -13.73 -0.68
N ALA A 94 0.72 -13.73 -1.92
CA ALA A 94 2.09 -13.30 -2.22
C ALA A 94 2.33 -11.85 -1.78
N SER A 95 1.38 -10.95 -2.04
CA SER A 95 1.48 -9.55 -1.63
C SER A 95 1.44 -9.35 -0.12
N ILE A 96 0.70 -10.18 0.62
CA ILE A 96 0.63 -10.12 2.09
C ILE A 96 1.98 -10.54 2.71
N ASN A 97 2.67 -11.48 2.07
CA ASN A 97 4.00 -11.92 2.49
C ASN A 97 5.13 -11.05 1.92
N ASP A 98 4.81 -9.92 1.29
CA ASP A 98 5.74 -9.00 0.62
C ASP A 98 6.67 -9.70 -0.41
N ASP A 99 6.21 -10.79 -1.04
CA ASP A 99 6.92 -11.47 -2.12
C ASP A 99 6.58 -10.83 -3.48
N ALA A 100 7.30 -9.76 -3.80
CA ALA A 100 7.11 -9.00 -5.03
C ALA A 100 7.28 -9.87 -6.30
N ALA A 101 8.21 -10.82 -6.29
CA ALA A 101 8.48 -11.68 -7.45
C ALA A 101 7.32 -12.68 -7.68
N ALA A 102 6.79 -13.26 -6.60
CA ALA A 102 5.61 -14.12 -6.69
C ALA A 102 4.36 -13.35 -7.15
N VAL A 103 4.16 -12.11 -6.69
CA VAL A 103 3.06 -11.24 -7.14
C VAL A 103 3.10 -11.03 -8.65
N GLN A 104 4.23 -10.55 -9.18
CA GLN A 104 4.39 -10.31 -10.61
C GLN A 104 4.21 -11.60 -11.42
N SER A 105 4.87 -12.70 -11.01
CA SER A 105 4.76 -13.95 -11.75
C SER A 105 3.34 -14.53 -11.76
N THR A 106 2.57 -14.34 -10.68
CA THR A 106 1.20 -14.83 -10.56
C THR A 106 0.26 -14.02 -11.43
N PHE A 107 0.35 -12.68 -11.36
CA PHE A 107 -0.50 -11.79 -12.14
C PHE A 107 -0.10 -11.67 -13.61
N ASN A 108 1.12 -12.08 -13.99
CA ASN A 108 1.50 -12.27 -15.39
C ASN A 108 0.93 -13.56 -16.00
N LYS A 109 0.64 -14.58 -15.17
CA LYS A 109 0.04 -15.86 -15.61
C LYS A 109 -1.47 -15.77 -15.83
N GLY A 110 -2.13 -14.73 -15.32
CA GLY A 110 -3.56 -14.54 -15.50
C GLY A 110 -4.09 -13.25 -14.86
N GLN A 111 -5.29 -12.87 -15.28
CA GLN A 111 -6.00 -11.72 -14.75
C GLN A 111 -6.96 -12.15 -13.64
N ALA A 112 -7.09 -11.30 -12.63
CA ALA A 112 -8.12 -11.35 -11.62
C ALA A 112 -9.51 -11.10 -12.25
N PRO A 113 -10.60 -11.45 -11.54
CA PRO A 113 -11.94 -11.07 -11.95
C PRO A 113 -12.03 -9.56 -12.19
N GLU A 114 -12.91 -9.14 -13.11
CA GLU A 114 -13.05 -7.75 -13.56
C GLU A 114 -13.15 -6.73 -12.41
N GLU A 115 -13.94 -7.07 -11.38
CA GLU A 115 -14.12 -6.29 -10.15
C GLU A 115 -12.83 -6.05 -9.33
N TRP A 116 -11.80 -6.88 -9.50
CA TRP A 116 -10.51 -6.81 -8.78
C TRP A 116 -9.35 -6.35 -9.67
N GLN A 117 -9.58 -6.00 -10.94
CA GLN A 117 -8.50 -5.66 -11.86
C GLN A 117 -7.74 -4.39 -11.43
N ASP A 118 -8.43 -3.38 -10.93
CA ASP A 118 -7.80 -2.18 -10.35
C ASP A 118 -6.91 -2.54 -9.16
N ALA A 119 -7.39 -3.43 -8.29
CA ALA A 119 -6.62 -3.90 -7.15
C ALA A 119 -5.41 -4.74 -7.58
N GLN A 120 -5.55 -5.58 -8.62
CA GLN A 120 -4.43 -6.30 -9.22
C GLN A 120 -3.36 -5.33 -9.75
N GLN A 121 -3.75 -4.28 -10.50
CA GLN A 121 -2.81 -3.27 -10.99
C GLN A 121 -2.12 -2.53 -9.84
N ALA A 122 -2.85 -2.17 -8.78
CA ALA A 122 -2.27 -1.57 -7.58
C ALA A 122 -1.25 -2.49 -6.89
N LEU A 123 -1.53 -3.80 -6.79
CA LEU A 123 -0.61 -4.78 -6.22
C LEU A 123 0.63 -5.00 -7.11
N LEU A 124 0.47 -5.02 -8.44
CA LEU A 124 1.58 -5.05 -9.39
C LEU A 124 2.46 -3.80 -9.27
N ALA A 125 1.86 -2.61 -9.16
CA ALA A 125 2.58 -1.37 -8.92
C ALA A 125 3.35 -1.42 -7.60
N LYS A 126 2.72 -1.89 -6.51
CA LYS A 126 3.38 -2.08 -5.21
C LYS A 126 4.58 -3.02 -5.33
N ALA A 127 4.43 -4.15 -6.02
CA ALA A 127 5.51 -5.12 -6.22
C ALA A 127 6.67 -4.53 -7.04
N ALA A 128 6.37 -3.78 -8.10
CA ALA A 128 7.39 -3.08 -8.89
C ALA A 128 8.16 -2.04 -8.05
N LEU A 129 7.46 -1.28 -7.20
CA LEU A 129 8.08 -0.33 -6.27
C LEU A 129 8.98 -1.01 -5.23
N GLN A 130 8.58 -2.19 -4.71
CA GLN A 130 9.41 -2.98 -3.79
C GLN A 130 10.72 -3.44 -4.44
N GLN A 131 10.72 -3.66 -5.75
CA GLN A 131 11.92 -4.01 -6.52
C GLN A 131 12.71 -2.78 -7.01
N GLY A 132 12.22 -1.57 -6.76
CA GLY A 132 12.84 -0.32 -7.20
C GLY A 132 12.54 0.07 -8.66
N ASP A 133 11.70 -0.68 -9.38
CA ASP A 133 11.30 -0.36 -10.76
C ASP A 133 10.10 0.60 -10.77
N LYS A 134 10.41 1.90 -10.69
CA LYS A 134 9.40 2.97 -10.73
C LYS A 134 8.71 3.08 -12.09
N ALA A 135 9.40 2.73 -13.18
CA ALA A 135 8.83 2.88 -14.53
C ALA A 135 7.70 1.87 -14.76
N GLN A 136 7.92 0.60 -14.38
CA GLN A 136 6.85 -0.40 -14.41
C GLN A 136 5.73 -0.07 -13.44
N ALA A 137 6.06 0.42 -12.24
CA ALA A 137 5.05 0.84 -11.28
C ALA A 137 4.10 1.90 -11.86
N LEU A 138 4.63 2.91 -12.55
CA LEU A 138 3.84 3.95 -13.19
C LEU A 138 2.94 3.40 -14.30
N GLY A 139 3.45 2.50 -15.13
CA GLY A 139 2.63 1.83 -16.15
C GLY A 139 1.43 1.10 -15.55
N HIS A 140 1.63 0.40 -14.42
CA HIS A 140 0.53 -0.25 -13.71
C HIS A 140 -0.44 0.75 -13.08
N LEU A 141 0.06 1.83 -12.47
CA LEU A 141 -0.77 2.86 -11.85
C LEU A 141 -1.68 3.59 -12.86
N GLN A 142 -1.17 3.85 -14.06
CA GLN A 142 -1.95 4.48 -15.14
C GLN A 142 -3.06 3.56 -15.70
N ASN A 143 -2.92 2.24 -15.54
CA ASN A 143 -3.94 1.26 -15.94
C ASN A 143 -5.06 1.09 -14.90
N ILE A 144 -4.96 1.75 -13.74
CA ILE A 144 -6.02 1.78 -12.72
C ILE A 144 -7.09 2.79 -13.16
N SER A 145 -8.37 2.45 -12.99
CA SER A 145 -9.47 3.37 -13.25
C SER A 145 -9.35 4.67 -12.45
N ASP A 146 -9.79 5.81 -13.02
CA ASP A 146 -9.69 7.13 -12.38
C ASP A 146 -10.28 7.17 -10.96
N ALA A 147 -11.39 6.45 -10.75
CA ALA A 147 -12.05 6.35 -9.45
C ALA A 147 -11.24 5.56 -8.41
N ALA A 148 -10.37 4.65 -8.83
CA ALA A 148 -9.52 3.85 -7.95
C ALA A 148 -8.13 4.47 -7.74
N GLN A 149 -7.65 5.34 -8.64
CA GLN A 149 -6.36 6.03 -8.47
C GLN A 149 -6.31 6.86 -7.18
N SER A 150 -7.42 7.51 -6.80
CA SER A 150 -7.53 8.28 -5.54
C SER A 150 -7.42 7.43 -4.27
N LYS A 151 -7.56 6.11 -4.39
CA LYS A 151 -7.43 5.15 -3.26
C LYS A 151 -5.99 4.71 -3.03
N VAL A 152 -5.08 4.96 -3.97
CA VAL A 152 -3.68 4.52 -3.90
C VAL A 152 -2.66 5.68 -3.94
N PRO A 153 -2.90 6.83 -3.29
CA PRO A 153 -2.03 8.01 -3.40
C PRO A 153 -0.60 7.73 -2.91
N LYS A 154 -0.44 6.83 -1.93
CA LYS A 154 0.88 6.41 -1.45
C LYS A 154 1.73 5.74 -2.54
N LEU A 155 1.14 4.93 -3.43
CA LEU A 155 1.89 4.30 -4.51
C LEU A 155 2.38 5.33 -5.53
N TRP A 156 1.57 6.36 -5.81
CA TRP A 156 2.00 7.50 -6.64
C TRP A 156 3.16 8.28 -6.01
N LEU A 157 3.13 8.50 -4.70
CA LEU A 157 4.24 9.12 -3.96
C LEU A 157 5.52 8.29 -4.02
N ASP A 158 5.42 6.98 -3.76
CA ASP A 158 6.56 6.07 -3.80
C ASP A 158 7.17 5.99 -5.22
N ALA A 159 6.35 6.22 -6.25
CA ALA A 159 6.76 6.34 -7.65
C ALA A 159 7.30 7.74 -8.04
N ASN A 160 7.53 8.65 -7.07
CA ASN A 160 7.96 10.05 -7.25
C ASN A 160 6.97 10.96 -8.01
N GLN A 161 5.69 10.60 -8.11
CA GLN A 161 4.67 11.43 -8.75
C GLN A 161 3.93 12.30 -7.73
N ASN A 162 4.67 13.23 -7.12
CA ASN A 162 4.20 14.02 -5.98
C ASN A 162 2.99 14.91 -6.34
N GLU A 163 3.05 15.61 -7.47
CA GLU A 163 1.97 16.50 -7.91
C GLU A 163 0.68 15.73 -8.21
N GLN A 164 0.79 14.60 -8.92
CA GLN A 164 -0.34 13.74 -9.24
C GLN A 164 -0.95 13.14 -7.97
N ALA A 165 -0.12 12.67 -7.04
CA ALA A 165 -0.60 12.15 -5.77
C ALA A 165 -1.34 13.20 -4.94
N LEU A 166 -0.83 14.44 -4.91
CA LEU A 166 -1.49 15.56 -4.22
C LEU A 166 -2.82 15.93 -4.88
N ALA A 167 -2.89 16.00 -6.21
CA ALA A 167 -4.13 16.27 -6.94
C ALA A 167 -5.20 15.18 -6.68
N LEU A 168 -4.80 13.91 -6.62
CA LEU A 168 -5.68 12.79 -6.27
C LEU A 168 -6.18 12.86 -4.81
N LEU A 169 -5.47 13.59 -3.95
CA LEU A 169 -5.81 13.78 -2.53
C LEU A 169 -6.68 15.02 -2.27
N ASP A 170 -6.89 15.91 -3.25
CA ASP A 170 -7.70 17.11 -3.06
C ASP A 170 -9.14 16.77 -2.65
N ALA A 171 -9.80 15.89 -3.42
CA ALA A 171 -11.16 15.44 -3.12
C ALA A 171 -11.28 14.80 -1.71
N PRO A 172 -10.52 13.74 -1.34
CA PRO A 172 -10.65 13.12 -0.02
C PRO A 172 -10.26 14.05 1.14
N MET A 173 -9.42 15.07 0.91
CA MET A 173 -9.06 16.06 1.93
C MET A 173 -10.16 17.12 2.15
N THR A 174 -11.01 17.39 1.15
CA THR A 174 -12.18 18.29 1.30
C THR A 174 -13.37 17.67 2.04
N GLU A 175 -13.36 16.35 2.24
CA GLU A 175 -14.42 15.67 2.98
C GLU A 175 -14.47 16.14 4.44
N LYS A 176 -15.67 16.16 5.05
CA LYS A 176 -15.86 16.60 6.45
C LYS A 176 -14.99 15.83 7.45
N LYS A 177 -14.63 14.59 7.13
CA LYS A 177 -13.79 13.71 7.96
C LYS A 177 -12.84 12.93 7.04
N PRO A 178 -11.70 13.52 6.62
CA PRO A 178 -10.75 12.82 5.79
C PRO A 178 -10.24 11.58 6.53
N THR A 179 -10.05 10.49 5.79
CA THR A 179 -9.51 9.25 6.35
C THR A 179 -8.08 9.45 6.81
N GLN A 180 -7.64 8.66 7.79
CA GLN A 180 -6.25 8.71 8.25
C GLN A 180 -5.24 8.42 7.13
N ALA A 181 -5.56 7.46 6.24
CA ALA A 181 -4.72 7.12 5.09
C ALA A 181 -4.57 8.30 4.12
N ALA A 182 -5.65 9.06 3.89
CA ALA A 182 -5.60 10.27 3.08
C ALA A 182 -4.73 11.36 3.75
N VAL A 183 -4.96 11.66 5.03
CA VAL A 183 -4.17 12.67 5.75
C VAL A 183 -2.68 12.31 5.79
N SER A 184 -2.34 11.06 6.13
CA SER A 184 -0.94 10.63 6.18
C SER A 184 -0.25 10.68 4.81
N SER A 185 -0.94 10.28 3.74
CA SER A 185 -0.42 10.40 2.38
C SER A 185 -0.28 11.86 1.95
N TYR A 186 -1.22 12.72 2.34
CA TYR A 186 -1.17 14.15 2.04
C TYR A 186 0.02 14.84 2.70
N LEU A 187 0.25 14.60 4.00
CA LEU A 187 1.43 15.13 4.70
C LEU A 187 2.74 14.60 4.09
N ALA A 188 2.79 13.32 3.72
CA ALA A 188 3.96 12.75 3.06
C ALA A 188 4.20 13.37 1.67
N GLY A 189 3.15 13.63 0.90
CA GLY A 189 3.23 14.28 -0.40
C GLY A 189 3.71 15.73 -0.31
N LEU A 190 3.17 16.52 0.62
CA LEU A 190 3.63 17.88 0.87
C LEU A 190 5.09 17.93 1.30
N LEU A 191 5.53 16.96 2.12
CA LEU A 191 6.92 16.83 2.53
C LEU A 191 7.84 16.52 1.34
N GLN A 192 7.48 15.56 0.47
CA GLN A 192 8.27 15.20 -0.70
C GLN A 192 8.28 16.28 -1.79
N ALA A 193 7.21 17.08 -1.87
CA ALA A 193 7.11 18.21 -2.79
C ALA A 193 7.74 19.51 -2.24
N GLU A 194 8.38 19.46 -1.06
CA GLU A 194 9.01 20.62 -0.40
C GLU A 194 8.06 21.80 -0.14
N LYS A 195 6.74 21.53 -0.07
CA LYS A 195 5.70 22.52 0.21
C LYS A 195 5.58 22.79 1.72
N HIS A 196 6.64 23.31 2.31
CA HIS A 196 6.80 23.32 3.77
C HIS A 196 5.80 24.21 4.54
N THR A 197 5.34 25.31 3.94
CA THR A 197 4.33 26.21 4.52
C THR A 197 2.95 25.57 4.56
N GLU A 198 2.53 24.96 3.44
CA GLU A 198 1.31 24.16 3.35
C GLU A 198 1.37 22.98 4.32
N LEU A 199 2.53 22.31 4.43
CA LEU A 199 2.74 21.20 5.34
C LEU A 199 2.52 21.60 6.81
N ALA A 200 3.09 22.72 7.26
CA ALA A 200 2.89 23.21 8.63
C ALA A 200 1.41 23.46 8.94
N THR A 201 0.69 24.05 7.97
CA THR A 201 -0.74 24.33 8.09
C THR A 201 -1.56 23.03 8.13
N ALA A 202 -1.26 22.09 7.23
CA ALA A 202 -1.93 20.80 7.17
C ALA A 202 -1.72 19.97 8.45
N ILE A 203 -0.51 19.99 9.03
CA ILE A 203 -0.23 19.35 10.32
C ILE A 203 -1.11 19.97 11.40
N ASN A 204 -1.15 21.30 11.51
CA ASN A 204 -1.93 21.98 12.55
C ASN A 204 -3.44 21.67 12.45
N GLN A 205 -3.97 21.58 11.22
CA GLN A 205 -5.37 21.27 10.96
C GLN A 205 -5.71 19.79 11.21
N HIS A 206 -4.84 18.85 10.82
CA HIS A 206 -5.20 17.44 10.71
C HIS A 206 -4.45 16.49 11.64
N TYR A 207 -3.48 16.93 12.45
CA TYR A 207 -2.68 16.01 13.28
C TYR A 207 -3.50 15.09 14.19
N LYS A 208 -4.64 15.56 14.71
CA LYS A 208 -5.53 14.76 15.57
C LYS A 208 -6.24 13.62 14.84
N ARG A 209 -6.20 13.58 13.51
CA ARG A 209 -6.73 12.49 12.69
C ARG A 209 -5.75 11.33 12.55
N LEU A 210 -4.49 11.56 12.89
CA LEU A 210 -3.44 10.56 12.83
C LEU A 210 -3.33 9.88 14.19
N ASP A 211 -3.35 8.55 14.21
CA ASP A 211 -3.06 7.74 15.40
C ASP A 211 -1.56 7.40 15.52
N TRP A 212 -0.71 8.20 14.88
CA TRP A 212 0.73 7.95 14.82
C TRP A 212 1.34 7.82 16.21
N SER A 213 2.19 6.80 16.37
CA SER A 213 3.01 6.63 17.56
C SER A 213 4.03 7.76 17.69
N LEU A 214 4.58 7.94 18.89
CA LEU A 214 5.64 8.91 19.14
C LEU A 214 6.81 8.72 18.15
N ALA A 215 7.21 7.47 17.90
CA ALA A 215 8.28 7.15 16.96
C ALA A 215 7.95 7.55 15.52
N GLN A 216 6.70 7.38 15.08
CA GLN A 216 6.26 7.81 13.75
C GLN A 216 6.28 9.33 13.61
N TRP A 217 5.80 10.06 14.63
CA TRP A 217 5.90 11.52 14.66
C TRP A 217 7.35 12.00 14.65
N GLN A 218 8.21 11.38 15.47
CA GLN A 218 9.63 11.73 15.52
C GLN A 218 10.33 11.50 14.18
N ALA A 219 10.10 10.34 13.54
CA ALA A 219 10.67 10.04 12.23
C ALA A 219 10.20 11.03 11.15
N PHE A 220 8.92 11.41 11.17
CA PHE A 220 8.36 12.39 10.25
C PHE A 220 8.96 13.80 10.47
N MET A 221 9.00 14.25 11.73
CA MET A 221 9.52 15.57 12.10
C MET A 221 11.02 15.69 11.82
N ALA A 222 11.79 14.63 12.09
CA ALA A 222 13.22 14.60 11.77
C ALA A 222 13.46 14.81 10.27
N ARG A 223 12.71 14.11 9.41
CA ARG A 223 12.80 14.29 7.95
C ARG A 223 12.41 15.70 7.52
N TRP A 224 11.32 16.23 8.05
CA TRP A 224 10.84 17.56 7.70
C TRP A 224 11.82 18.67 8.13
N PHE A 225 12.29 18.66 9.37
CA PHE A 225 13.25 19.68 9.82
C PHE A 225 14.59 19.56 9.11
N THR A 226 15.03 18.35 8.75
CA THR A 226 16.27 18.18 7.99
C THR A 226 16.14 18.74 6.57
N ALA A 227 15.00 18.52 5.92
CA ALA A 227 14.72 19.03 4.57
C ALA A 227 14.57 20.56 4.55
N ASN A 228 14.10 21.18 5.63
CA ASN A 228 13.84 22.61 5.69
C ASN A 228 14.57 23.32 6.83
N ALA A 229 15.86 23.03 7.01
CA ALA A 229 16.59 23.58 8.13
C ALA A 229 16.57 25.13 8.16
N GLU A 230 16.59 25.80 7.00
CA GLU A 230 16.63 27.27 6.96
C GLU A 230 15.35 27.95 7.45
N GLN A 231 14.18 27.40 7.15
CA GLN A 231 12.90 27.98 7.55
C GLN A 231 12.24 27.23 8.71
N ALA A 232 12.95 26.27 9.31
CA ALA A 232 12.44 25.41 10.38
C ALA A 232 11.94 26.21 11.58
N VAL A 233 12.54 27.37 11.89
CA VAL A 233 12.15 28.23 13.03
C VAL A 233 10.68 28.66 12.92
N GLY A 234 10.30 29.24 11.77
CA GLY A 234 8.94 29.74 11.57
C GLY A 234 7.90 28.63 11.56
N GLN A 235 8.27 27.46 11.05
CA GLN A 235 7.37 26.30 10.97
C GLN A 235 7.24 25.57 12.29
N PHE A 236 8.34 25.43 13.05
CA PHE A 236 8.31 24.92 14.41
C PHE A 236 7.36 25.74 15.26
N GLU A 237 7.40 27.07 15.15
CA GLU A 237 6.51 27.95 15.91
C GLU A 237 5.01 27.84 15.55
N GLN A 238 4.69 27.33 14.37
CA GLN A 238 3.30 27.10 13.95
C GLN A 238 2.74 25.75 14.43
N LEU A 239 3.57 24.89 15.02
CA LEU A 239 3.12 23.57 15.44
C LEU A 239 2.17 23.61 16.65
N PRO A 240 1.23 22.67 16.74
CA PRO A 240 0.46 22.44 17.95
C PRO A 240 1.38 22.21 19.16
N LYS A 241 0.99 22.72 20.33
CA LYS A 241 1.79 22.64 21.58
C LYS A 241 2.27 21.22 21.90
N ALA A 242 1.43 20.21 21.70
CA ALA A 242 1.78 18.82 21.94
C ALA A 242 2.94 18.34 21.03
N LEU A 243 2.87 18.69 19.74
CA LEU A 243 3.91 18.32 18.76
C LEU A 243 5.18 19.15 18.95
N LYS A 244 5.08 20.43 19.33
CA LYS A 244 6.25 21.26 19.67
C LYS A 244 7.12 20.60 20.73
N VAL A 245 6.52 20.20 21.85
CA VAL A 245 7.27 19.58 22.97
C VAL A 245 7.96 18.29 22.54
N GLN A 246 7.29 17.46 21.73
CA GLN A 246 7.84 16.18 21.27
C GLN A 246 8.94 16.32 20.21
N SER A 247 8.96 17.45 19.50
CA SER A 247 9.83 17.67 18.34
C SER A 247 10.91 18.72 18.59
N GLU A 248 10.94 19.35 19.76
CA GLU A 248 11.92 20.37 20.15
C GLU A 248 13.36 19.88 19.98
N ALA A 249 13.69 18.69 20.50
CA ALA A 249 15.03 18.11 20.34
C ALA A 249 15.41 17.90 18.87
N LEU A 250 14.49 17.36 18.05
CA LEU A 250 14.73 17.11 16.62
C LEU A 250 14.90 18.40 15.82
N TYR A 251 14.11 19.42 16.14
CA TYR A 251 14.26 20.76 15.59
C TYR A 251 15.65 21.32 15.93
N MET A 252 16.07 21.24 17.19
CA MET A 252 17.38 21.72 17.62
C MET A 252 18.54 20.96 16.96
N GLN A 253 18.41 19.63 16.79
CA GLN A 253 19.38 18.81 16.06
C GLN A 253 19.51 19.21 14.58
N SER A 254 18.39 19.49 13.91
CA SER A 254 18.41 20.00 12.52
C SER A 254 19.10 21.36 12.43
N GLN A 255 18.75 22.29 13.32
CA GLN A 255 19.38 23.62 13.38
C GLN A 255 20.89 23.52 13.64
N ALA A 256 21.33 22.63 14.54
CA ALA A 256 22.74 22.35 14.80
C ALA A 256 23.46 21.79 13.57
N SER A 257 22.80 20.88 12.83
CA SER A 257 23.31 20.30 11.58
C SER A 257 23.47 21.33 10.46
N ALA A 258 22.59 22.34 10.44
CA ALA A 258 22.66 23.45 9.49
C ALA A 258 23.61 24.57 9.95
N GLY A 259 24.17 24.49 11.16
CA GLY A 259 25.03 25.54 11.73
C GLY A 259 24.27 26.81 12.15
N GLN A 260 22.95 26.71 12.37
CA GLN A 260 22.07 27.81 12.72
C GLN A 260 21.97 27.98 14.24
N TRP A 261 23.04 28.49 14.85
CA TRP A 261 23.16 28.54 16.32
C TRP A 261 22.44 29.70 16.99
N GLN A 262 22.09 30.75 16.26
CA GLN A 262 21.56 32.00 16.82
C GLN A 262 20.32 31.78 17.68
N ASN A 263 19.41 30.90 17.24
CA ASN A 263 18.17 30.60 17.94
C ASN A 263 18.33 29.50 19.02
N LEU A 264 19.39 28.69 18.93
CA LEU A 264 19.65 27.60 19.87
C LEU A 264 20.39 28.07 21.13
N LEU A 265 21.26 29.07 20.97
CA LEU A 265 22.22 29.46 22.00
C LEU A 265 21.58 29.78 23.36
N PRO A 266 20.48 30.56 23.46
CA PRO A 266 19.86 30.84 24.76
C PRO A 266 19.32 29.58 25.45
N THR A 267 18.73 28.67 24.68
CA THR A 267 18.15 27.42 25.20
C THR A 267 19.25 26.45 25.64
N LEU A 268 20.29 26.27 24.82
CA LEU A 268 21.43 25.42 25.15
C LEU A 268 22.19 25.92 26.38
N GLN A 269 22.40 27.23 26.51
CA GLN A 269 23.00 27.82 27.71
C GLN A 269 22.15 27.60 28.97
N LYS A 270 20.82 27.66 28.83
CA LYS A 270 19.90 27.35 29.93
C LYS A 270 19.99 25.87 30.32
N TRP A 271 20.10 24.95 29.37
CA TRP A 271 20.26 23.51 29.63
C TRP A 271 21.55 23.21 30.39
N LEU A 272 22.67 23.82 29.99
CA LEU A 272 23.94 23.71 30.73
C LEU A 272 23.80 24.18 32.18
N LYS A 273 23.14 25.33 32.42
CA LYS A 273 22.90 25.85 33.78
C LYS A 273 21.97 24.98 34.61
N LYS A 274 21.03 24.27 33.97
CA LYS A 274 20.03 23.40 34.63
C LYS A 274 20.49 21.95 34.78
N GLY A 275 21.69 21.60 34.35
CA GLY A 275 22.19 20.22 34.42
C GLY A 275 21.57 19.27 33.38
N GLN A 276 20.95 19.80 32.31
CA GLN A 276 20.34 18.99 31.25
C GLN A 276 21.39 18.53 30.23
N TYR A 277 22.44 17.84 30.72
CA TYR A 277 23.64 17.53 29.94
C TYR A 277 23.40 16.50 28.83
N GLN A 278 22.50 15.53 29.06
CA GLN A 278 22.15 14.55 28.03
C GLN A 278 21.49 15.22 26.82
N ALA A 279 20.41 15.98 27.04
CA ALA A 279 19.72 16.71 25.98
C ALA A 279 20.66 17.67 25.23
N PHE A 280 21.60 18.30 25.94
CA PHE A 280 22.62 19.14 25.32
C PHE A 280 23.55 18.34 24.40
N ALA A 281 24.06 17.20 24.87
CA ALA A 281 24.92 16.31 24.07
C ALA A 281 24.19 15.77 22.83
N ASP A 282 22.92 15.36 22.98
CA ASP A 282 22.08 14.84 21.91
C ASP A 282 21.84 15.87 20.78
N VAL A 283 21.96 17.17 21.06
CA VAL A 283 21.88 18.23 20.04
C VAL A 283 23.26 18.53 19.44
N VAL A 284 24.27 18.68 20.29
CA VAL A 284 25.62 19.12 19.90
C VAL A 284 26.39 18.06 19.11
N VAL A 285 26.04 16.77 19.23
CA VAL A 285 26.60 15.71 18.39
C VAL A 285 26.39 15.96 16.89
N HIS A 286 25.37 16.72 16.54
CA HIS A 286 25.04 17.11 15.17
C HIS A 286 25.66 18.45 14.75
N ALA A 287 26.54 19.03 15.56
CA ALA A 287 27.07 20.37 15.31
C ALA A 287 27.79 20.48 13.97
N LYS A 288 27.51 21.57 13.25
CA LYS A 288 28.28 22.08 12.13
C LYS A 288 28.66 23.54 12.38
N ASN A 289 29.91 23.92 12.14
CA ASN A 289 30.41 25.29 12.32
C ASN A 289 29.99 25.90 13.69
N PRO A 290 30.49 25.36 14.80
CA PRO A 290 29.99 25.67 16.13
C PRO A 290 30.21 27.14 16.52
N ASP A 291 29.21 27.71 17.20
CA ASP A 291 29.31 29.07 17.72
C ASP A 291 30.34 29.19 18.85
N VAL A 292 31.16 30.25 18.80
CA VAL A 292 32.24 30.50 19.75
C VAL A 292 31.70 30.67 21.18
N LYS A 293 30.58 31.36 21.36
CA LYS A 293 29.98 31.59 22.69
C LYS A 293 29.42 30.29 23.28
N LEU A 294 28.91 29.38 22.44
CA LEU A 294 28.47 28.07 22.89
C LEU A 294 29.64 27.27 23.46
N ARG A 295 30.79 27.28 22.76
CA ARG A 295 32.02 26.62 23.22
C ARG A 295 32.50 27.18 24.56
N THR A 296 32.53 28.50 24.72
CA THR A 296 32.91 29.13 26.00
C THR A 296 31.97 28.71 27.13
N SER A 297 30.65 28.69 26.86
CA SER A 297 29.65 28.28 27.86
C SER A 297 29.84 26.82 28.30
N LEU A 298 30.20 25.94 27.37
CA LEU A 298 30.50 24.54 27.67
C LEU A 298 31.79 24.37 28.48
N GLN A 299 32.84 25.13 28.16
CA GLN A 299 34.09 25.13 28.93
C GLN A 299 33.85 25.54 30.39
N ASP A 300 33.02 26.55 30.63
CA ASP A 300 32.69 26.98 31.98
C ASP A 300 31.86 25.94 32.75
N ALA A 301 31.01 25.17 32.06
CA ALA A 301 30.30 24.04 32.65
C ALA A 301 31.27 22.90 33.01
N LEU A 302 32.21 22.57 32.12
CA LEU A 302 33.24 21.55 32.36
C LEU A 302 34.18 21.91 33.51
N LYS A 303 34.56 23.18 33.69
CA LYS A 303 35.36 23.60 34.86
C LYS A 303 34.67 23.27 36.18
N LYS A 304 33.33 23.31 36.22
CA LYS A 304 32.54 23.01 37.42
C LYS A 304 32.28 21.51 37.60
N HIS A 305 32.17 20.78 36.49
CA HIS A 305 31.87 19.35 36.46
C HIS A 305 32.81 18.61 35.49
N PRO A 306 34.10 18.49 35.83
CA PRO A 306 35.13 18.02 34.89
C PRO A 306 34.99 16.54 34.49
N GLU A 307 34.37 15.73 35.35
CA GLU A 307 34.18 14.29 35.12
C GLU A 307 32.82 13.96 34.49
N GLN A 308 31.99 14.96 34.16
CA GLN A 308 30.67 14.70 33.60
C GLN A 308 30.79 14.15 32.16
N PRO A 309 30.39 12.88 31.90
CA PRO A 309 30.66 12.23 30.62
C PRO A 309 30.03 12.94 29.42
N GLN A 310 28.80 13.44 29.58
CA GLN A 310 28.06 14.12 28.51
C GLN A 310 28.70 15.46 28.14
N LEU A 311 29.31 16.17 29.09
CA LEU A 311 29.97 17.45 28.82
C LEU A 311 31.30 17.23 28.09
N LEU A 312 32.06 16.19 28.48
CA LEU A 312 33.27 15.78 27.77
C LEU A 312 32.96 15.35 26.34
N PHE A 313 31.95 14.50 26.16
CA PHE A 313 31.50 14.07 24.85
C PHE A 313 31.06 15.26 23.97
N ALA A 314 30.27 16.19 24.52
CA ALA A 314 29.85 17.37 23.79
C ALA A 314 31.03 18.30 23.42
N MET A 315 32.08 18.37 24.24
CA MET A 315 33.29 19.13 23.92
C MET A 315 34.04 18.51 22.74
N GLY A 316 34.17 17.18 22.72
CA GLY A 316 34.73 16.45 21.58
C GLY A 316 33.93 16.71 20.30
N CYS A 317 32.59 16.71 20.39
CA CYS A 317 31.71 17.00 19.25
C CYS A 317 31.90 18.43 18.70
N LEU A 318 31.96 19.45 19.57
CA LEU A 318 32.21 20.83 19.14
C LEU A 318 33.62 20.98 18.55
N ALA A 319 34.65 20.37 19.14
CA ALA A 319 36.01 20.40 18.61
C ALA A 319 36.07 19.76 17.21
N ASN A 320 35.41 18.61 17.03
CA ASN A 320 35.30 17.95 15.73
C ASN A 320 34.60 18.84 14.70
N ALA A 321 33.47 19.44 15.07
CA ALA A 321 32.72 20.34 14.20
C ALA A 321 33.46 21.64 13.85
N ALA A 322 34.43 22.06 14.67
CA ALA A 322 35.33 23.19 14.42
C ALA A 322 36.55 22.82 13.56
N GLY A 323 36.74 21.53 13.21
CA GLY A 323 37.91 21.04 12.48
C GLY A 323 39.15 20.78 13.35
N GLU A 324 39.00 20.82 14.68
CA GLU A 324 40.08 20.56 15.64
C GLU A 324 40.18 19.06 15.96
N TYR A 325 40.45 18.24 14.95
CA TYR A 325 40.33 16.78 15.03
C TYR A 325 41.26 16.14 16.05
N GLU A 326 42.48 16.67 16.24
CA GLU A 326 43.40 16.16 17.27
C GLU A 326 42.87 16.36 18.69
N LEU A 327 42.30 17.55 18.96
CA LEU A 327 41.69 17.84 20.24
C LEU A 327 40.46 16.95 20.46
N ALA A 328 39.62 16.84 19.43
CA ALA A 328 38.43 15.99 19.47
C ALA A 328 38.79 14.53 19.81
N ALA A 329 39.75 13.94 19.10
CA ALA A 329 40.20 12.57 19.33
C ALA A 329 40.72 12.36 20.77
N LYS A 330 41.53 13.29 21.28
CA LYS A 330 42.02 13.25 22.67
C LYS A 330 40.90 13.34 23.70
N VAL A 331 39.88 14.15 23.44
CA VAL A 331 38.71 14.26 24.32
C VAL A 331 37.86 12.99 24.27
N PHE A 332 37.65 12.42 23.08
CA PHE A 332 36.88 11.18 22.90
C PHE A 332 37.56 9.96 23.51
N ASP A 333 38.90 9.90 23.52
CA ASP A 333 39.65 8.84 24.21
C ASP A 333 39.35 8.76 25.72
N ASN A 334 38.89 9.87 26.32
CA ASN A 334 38.48 9.94 27.72
C ASN A 334 36.97 9.71 27.93
N CYS A 335 36.22 9.38 26.88
CA CYS A 335 34.78 9.14 26.93
C CYS A 335 34.47 7.63 26.94
N GLN A 336 33.34 7.25 27.53
CA GLN A 336 32.82 5.87 27.48
C GLN A 336 32.08 5.62 26.16
N LEU A 337 32.83 5.36 25.09
CA LEU A 337 32.31 5.29 23.73
C LEU A 337 31.48 4.02 23.44
N THR A 338 31.71 2.94 24.18
CA THR A 338 31.03 1.63 24.00
C THR A 338 29.57 1.65 24.41
N GLU A 339 29.11 2.64 25.17
CA GLU A 339 27.70 2.77 25.58
C GLU A 339 26.89 3.67 24.64
N LEU A 340 27.54 4.44 23.75
CA LEU A 340 26.88 5.41 22.88
C LEU A 340 26.10 4.77 21.73
N ASP A 341 24.94 5.30 21.36
CA ASP A 341 24.23 4.82 20.18
C ASP A 341 25.04 5.01 18.88
N LYS A 342 24.78 4.17 17.87
CA LYS A 342 25.46 4.27 16.56
C LYS A 342 25.39 5.67 15.95
N ALA A 343 24.28 6.39 16.14
CA ALA A 343 24.11 7.76 15.67
C ALA A 343 25.12 8.74 16.28
N HIS A 344 25.52 8.52 17.54
CA HIS A 344 26.44 9.38 18.27
C HIS A 344 27.92 9.12 17.96
N LEU A 345 28.23 8.03 17.24
CA LEU A 345 29.60 7.67 16.89
C LEU A 345 30.15 8.46 15.71
N LYS A 346 29.28 9.09 14.90
CA LYS A 346 29.70 9.80 13.68
C LYS A 346 30.81 10.83 13.91
N PRO A 347 30.73 11.78 14.86
CA PRO A 347 31.82 12.73 15.11
C PRO A 347 33.09 12.06 15.67
N VAL A 348 32.94 10.96 16.43
CA VAL A 348 34.07 10.20 16.97
C VAL A 348 34.86 9.55 15.85
N LEU A 349 34.18 8.79 14.99
CA LEU A 349 34.76 8.13 13.84
C LEU A 349 35.44 9.13 12.90
N ASN A 350 34.77 10.27 12.63
CA ASN A 350 35.33 11.34 11.84
C ASN A 350 36.66 11.86 12.42
N SER A 351 36.72 12.12 13.73
CA SER A 351 37.98 12.58 14.37
C SER A 351 39.11 11.55 14.27
N TYR A 352 38.82 10.25 14.42
CA TYR A 352 39.81 9.19 14.30
C TYR A 352 40.28 9.00 12.86
N GLU A 353 39.39 9.07 11.87
CA GLU A 353 39.75 9.02 10.46
C GLU A 353 40.64 10.20 10.06
N GLN A 354 40.27 11.42 10.45
CA GLN A 354 41.05 12.63 10.14
C GLN A 354 42.42 12.64 10.83
N THR A 355 42.57 11.93 11.96
CA THR A 355 43.84 11.77 12.68
C THR A 355 44.55 10.44 12.38
N GLN A 356 44.12 9.70 11.35
CA GLN A 356 44.69 8.42 10.92
C GLN A 356 44.68 7.29 11.97
N GLN A 357 43.80 7.38 12.97
CA GLN A 357 43.61 6.37 14.02
C GLN A 357 42.59 5.29 13.60
N PHE A 358 42.75 4.74 12.39
CA PHE A 358 41.77 3.83 11.77
C PHE A 358 41.49 2.57 12.59
N GLN A 359 42.49 2.06 13.33
CA GLN A 359 42.31 0.89 14.19
C GLN A 359 41.29 1.16 15.31
N LYS A 360 41.30 2.35 15.91
CA LYS A 360 40.33 2.73 16.94
C LYS A 360 38.92 2.82 16.36
N ALA A 361 38.78 3.44 15.19
CA ALA A 361 37.50 3.53 14.49
C ALA A 361 36.94 2.13 14.16
N TYR A 362 37.79 1.23 13.66
CA TYR A 362 37.41 -0.14 13.35
C TYR A 362 36.95 -0.92 14.59
N LEU A 363 37.73 -0.89 15.68
CA LEU A 363 37.39 -1.59 16.92
C LEU A 363 36.08 -1.07 17.51
N LEU A 364 35.84 0.24 17.45
CA LEU A 364 34.63 0.87 17.94
C LEU A 364 33.39 0.43 17.13
N LEU A 365 33.53 0.31 15.81
CA LEU A 365 32.46 -0.20 14.95
C LEU A 365 32.22 -1.70 15.16
N ALA A 366 33.27 -2.49 15.36
CA ALA A 366 33.16 -3.93 15.60
C ALA A 366 32.45 -4.27 16.92
N ALA A 367 32.48 -3.35 17.90
CA ALA A 367 31.84 -3.51 19.20
C ALA A 367 30.33 -3.17 19.20
N LYS A 368 29.73 -2.82 18.06
CA LYS A 368 28.37 -2.25 17.94
C LYS A 368 27.47 -2.99 16.95
#